data_AF-A0A960RJD3-F1
#
_entry.id   AF-A0A960RJD3-F1
#
_cell.length_a   1.000
_cell.length_b   1.000
_cell.length_c   1.000
_cell.angle_alpha   90.00
_cell.angle_beta   90.00
_cell.angle_gamma   90.00
#
_symmetry.space_group_name_H-M   'P 1'
#
loop_
_entity.id
_entity.type
_entity.pdbx_description
1 polymer ?
#
loop_
_entity_poly.entity_id
_entity_poly.type
_entity_poly.pdbx_seq_one_letter_code
_entity_poly.pdbx_strand_id
1 'polypeptide(L)'
;MKYAGPKIILAIVLMALSAAWAVQQDAEVKAPLEVFSRSAKLLAHSLPLMHLNKTPWDTEIASQALENFIESLDFERSFFLKSDIEKFRAEAAKLPEQVKRGDLQFALDVYSVFQERVRNRVNFVHALLEEPVDFEVDETYFWKRKYADWPEDEAAWDDLWRKKIKNQLLVQLVEKELGDDTDVASQPTGDEDEDQKTHSQMVNESLSPTEQVLRSYDRYLTVMEDNDETWVAEKYLTSFSRAFDPHTDYMSPNSVEDFEINMKLSLVGIGALLSNEEGAALVERLIPGGPAEQDG
;
A
#
# COMPACT_ATOMS: atom_id res chain seq x y z
N MET A 1 52.03 -51.97 -21.68
CA MET A 1 51.16 -50.97 -22.30
C MET A 1 49.87 -50.88 -21.49
N LYS A 2 49.69 -49.84 -20.67
CA LYS A 2 48.49 -49.65 -19.84
C LYS A 2 47.79 -48.38 -20.32
N TYR A 3 46.58 -48.54 -20.84
CA TYR A 3 45.72 -47.47 -21.36
C TYR A 3 45.27 -46.57 -20.22
N ALA A 4 45.54 -45.27 -20.36
CA ALA A 4 44.95 -44.21 -19.57
C ALA A 4 43.68 -43.71 -20.28
N GLY A 5 42.54 -43.85 -19.63
CA GLY A 5 41.28 -43.19 -19.96
C GLY A 5 40.51 -42.91 -18.67
N PRO A 6 39.36 -42.21 -18.72
CA PRO A 6 39.12 -40.87 -19.22
C PRO A 6 38.85 -39.93 -18.03
N LYS A 7 39.90 -39.37 -17.39
CA LYS A 7 39.73 -38.44 -16.26
C LYS A 7 39.54 -36.98 -16.69
N ILE A 8 39.81 -36.66 -17.96
CA ILE A 8 39.73 -35.28 -18.49
C ILE A 8 38.29 -34.93 -18.90
N ILE A 9 37.48 -35.90 -19.30
CA ILE A 9 36.09 -35.66 -19.73
C ILE A 9 35.20 -35.31 -18.53
N LEU A 10 35.44 -35.91 -17.35
CA LEU A 10 34.63 -35.65 -16.16
C LEU A 10 34.84 -34.23 -15.59
N ALA A 11 36.04 -33.66 -15.74
CA ALA A 11 36.35 -32.30 -15.27
C ALA A 11 35.71 -31.21 -16.14
N ILE A 12 35.57 -31.45 -17.45
CA ILE A 12 34.91 -30.51 -18.38
C ILE A 12 33.39 -30.54 -18.18
N VAL A 13 32.81 -31.69 -17.87
CA VAL A 13 31.38 -31.80 -17.54
C VAL A 13 31.06 -31.14 -16.20
N LEU A 14 31.94 -31.24 -15.19
CA LEU A 14 31.75 -30.53 -13.92
C LEU A 14 31.91 -29.00 -14.04
N MET A 15 32.84 -28.50 -14.87
CA MET A 15 32.94 -27.06 -15.14
C MET A 15 31.77 -26.52 -15.97
N ALA A 16 31.21 -27.33 -16.87
CA ALA A 16 29.99 -26.98 -17.59
C ALA A 16 28.74 -26.98 -16.69
N LEU A 17 28.68 -27.86 -15.67
CA LEU A 17 27.61 -27.84 -14.67
C LEU A 17 27.72 -26.67 -13.68
N SER A 18 28.93 -26.22 -13.32
CA SER A 18 29.10 -25.02 -12.47
C SER A 18 28.84 -23.72 -13.24
N ALA A 19 29.09 -23.70 -14.55
CA ALA A 19 28.75 -22.55 -15.39
C ALA A 19 27.24 -22.44 -15.64
N ALA A 20 26.49 -23.54 -15.60
CA ALA A 20 25.03 -23.55 -15.75
C ALA A 20 24.26 -23.01 -14.52
N TRP A 21 24.92 -22.87 -13.35
CA TRP A 21 24.34 -22.23 -12.16
C TRP A 21 24.77 -20.75 -12.01
N ALA A 22 25.69 -20.28 -12.85
CA ALA A 22 26.20 -18.91 -12.82
C ALA A 22 25.78 -18.08 -14.05
N VAL A 23 25.04 -18.68 -15.00
CA VAL A 23 24.33 -17.94 -16.04
C VAL A 23 23.03 -17.45 -15.42
N GLN A 24 23.09 -16.21 -14.94
CA GLN A 24 22.08 -15.22 -15.23
C GLN A 24 20.66 -15.64 -14.83
N GLN A 25 20.37 -15.45 -13.54
CA GLN A 25 19.05 -14.97 -13.15
C GLN A 25 18.93 -13.52 -13.67
N ASP A 26 18.87 -13.34 -15.00
CA ASP A 26 18.15 -12.21 -15.55
C ASP A 26 16.71 -12.53 -15.17
N ALA A 27 16.31 -12.07 -13.99
CA ALA A 27 14.90 -11.93 -13.68
C ALA A 27 14.35 -11.14 -14.86
N GLU A 28 13.53 -11.80 -15.67
CA GLU A 28 12.77 -11.18 -16.73
C GLU A 28 12.13 -9.94 -16.10
N VAL A 29 12.71 -8.76 -16.35
CA VAL A 29 12.21 -7.52 -15.80
C VAL A 29 10.83 -7.39 -16.43
N LYS A 30 9.78 -7.69 -15.66
CA LYS A 30 8.42 -7.74 -16.18
C LYS A 30 8.16 -6.42 -16.92
N ALA A 31 7.52 -6.49 -18.08
CA ALA A 31 7.26 -5.32 -18.93
C ALA A 31 6.72 -4.06 -18.20
N PRO A 32 5.90 -4.16 -17.13
CA PRO A 32 5.52 -3.01 -16.30
C PRO A 32 6.73 -2.27 -15.67
N LEU A 33 7.69 -3.00 -15.09
CA LEU A 33 8.92 -2.43 -14.51
C LEU A 33 9.75 -1.64 -15.53
N GLU A 34 9.75 -2.03 -16.80
CA GLU A 34 10.48 -1.29 -17.84
C GLU A 34 9.90 0.11 -18.10
N VAL A 35 8.57 0.24 -18.12
CA VAL A 35 7.87 1.53 -18.31
C VAL A 35 8.15 2.46 -17.13
N PHE A 36 8.12 1.94 -15.90
CA PHE A 36 8.43 2.74 -14.71
C PHE A 36 9.92 3.06 -14.60
N SER A 37 10.81 2.17 -15.03
CA SER A 37 12.24 2.45 -15.13
C SER A 37 12.52 3.64 -16.05
N ARG A 38 11.84 3.71 -17.21
CA ARG A 38 11.95 4.87 -18.11
C ARG A 38 11.37 6.14 -17.48
N SER A 39 10.23 6.05 -16.82
CA SER A 39 9.58 7.17 -16.14
C SER A 39 10.47 7.74 -15.03
N ALA A 40 11.07 6.87 -14.22
CA ALA A 40 12.03 7.20 -13.18
C ALA A 40 13.25 7.95 -13.74
N LYS A 41 13.83 7.45 -14.83
CA LYS A 41 14.94 8.13 -15.54
C LYS A 41 14.54 9.52 -15.99
N LEU A 42 13.38 9.65 -16.65
CA LEU A 42 12.89 10.94 -17.12
C LEU A 42 12.69 11.91 -15.97
N LEU A 43 12.01 11.48 -14.91
CA LEU A 43 11.76 12.28 -13.72
C LEU A 43 13.06 12.77 -13.08
N ALA A 44 14.00 11.87 -12.80
CA ALA A 44 15.28 12.18 -12.16
C ALA A 44 16.17 13.14 -12.96
N HIS A 45 16.12 13.08 -14.30
CA HIS A 45 16.90 13.99 -15.16
C HIS A 45 16.18 15.30 -15.46
N SER A 46 14.84 15.30 -15.50
CA SER A 46 14.06 16.45 -15.98
C SER A 46 13.65 17.38 -14.84
N LEU A 47 13.24 16.86 -13.67
CA LEU A 47 12.79 17.69 -12.55
C LEU A 47 13.83 18.72 -12.11
N PRO A 48 15.12 18.40 -11.91
CA PRO A 48 16.12 19.39 -11.52
C PRO A 48 16.30 20.53 -12.54
N LEU A 49 16.00 20.25 -13.82
CA LEU A 49 16.17 21.21 -14.91
C LEU A 49 14.91 22.06 -15.15
N MET A 50 13.73 21.45 -15.01
CA MET A 50 12.44 22.03 -15.39
C MET A 50 11.67 22.62 -14.21
N HIS A 51 11.86 22.09 -13.00
CA HIS A 51 11.13 22.53 -11.82
C HIS A 51 11.55 23.95 -11.41
N LEU A 52 10.58 24.75 -10.95
CA LEU A 52 10.78 26.17 -10.62
C LEU A 52 11.90 26.38 -9.58
N ASN A 53 11.94 25.52 -8.55
CA ASN A 53 12.91 25.59 -7.46
C ASN A 53 14.34 25.17 -7.88
N LYS A 54 14.49 24.47 -9.02
CA LYS A 54 15.77 23.95 -9.54
C LYS A 54 16.63 23.21 -8.51
N THR A 55 15.97 22.50 -7.61
CA THR A 55 16.65 21.73 -6.56
C THR A 55 17.52 20.63 -7.19
N PRO A 56 18.75 20.42 -6.71
CA PRO A 56 19.59 19.32 -7.22
C PRO A 56 18.99 17.95 -6.90
N TRP A 57 19.26 16.98 -7.78
CA TRP A 57 18.94 15.57 -7.52
C TRP A 57 20.05 14.91 -6.72
N ASP A 58 19.98 15.02 -5.40
CA ASP A 58 20.99 14.57 -4.46
C ASP A 58 20.40 13.78 -3.27
N THR A 59 21.26 13.47 -2.30
CA THR A 59 20.89 12.71 -1.11
C THR A 59 19.88 13.44 -0.20
N GLU A 60 19.83 14.76 -0.22
CA GLU A 60 18.88 15.53 0.61
C GLU A 60 17.45 15.29 0.11
N ILE A 61 17.23 15.49 -1.19
CA ILE A 61 15.94 15.19 -1.83
C ILE A 61 15.57 13.72 -1.67
N ALA A 62 16.52 12.80 -1.87
CA ALA A 62 16.23 11.38 -1.70
C ALA A 62 15.88 10.99 -0.26
N SER A 63 16.49 11.63 0.74
CA SER A 63 16.15 11.39 2.14
C SER A 63 14.74 11.88 2.46
N GLN A 64 14.37 13.06 1.97
CA GLN A 64 13.00 13.57 2.09
C GLN A 64 11.98 12.68 1.34
N ALA A 65 12.34 12.23 0.13
CA ALA A 65 11.52 11.33 -0.66
C ALA A 65 11.31 9.98 0.06
N LEU A 66 12.33 9.46 0.74
CA LEU A 66 12.22 8.25 1.54
C LEU A 66 11.24 8.43 2.70
N GLU A 67 11.30 9.54 3.43
CA GLU A 67 10.35 9.82 4.51
C GLU A 67 8.92 9.95 3.96
N ASN A 68 8.74 10.67 2.84
CA ASN A 68 7.44 10.77 2.17
C ASN A 68 6.90 9.39 1.75
N PHE A 69 7.77 8.52 1.25
CA PHE A 69 7.40 7.17 0.82
C PHE A 69 6.96 6.31 2.00
N ILE A 70 7.75 6.29 3.08
CA ILE A 70 7.43 5.58 4.32
C ILE A 70 6.11 6.12 4.91
N GLU A 71 5.91 7.44 4.96
CA GLU A 71 4.67 8.06 5.43
C GLU A 71 3.46 7.67 4.55
N SER A 72 3.66 7.51 3.24
CA SER A 72 2.61 7.08 2.31
C SER A 72 2.18 5.62 2.47
N LEU A 73 3.00 4.81 3.14
CA LEU A 73 2.73 3.40 3.46
C LEU A 73 2.21 3.25 4.89
N ASP A 74 2.85 3.90 5.85
CA ASP A 74 2.52 3.80 7.28
C ASP A 74 2.46 5.17 7.95
N PHE A 75 1.41 5.91 7.63
CA PHE A 75 1.14 7.25 8.17
C PHE A 75 1.01 7.27 9.70
N GLU A 76 0.43 6.22 10.29
CA GLU A 76 0.22 6.11 11.74
C GLU A 76 1.41 5.51 12.49
N ARG A 77 2.49 5.15 11.79
CA ARG A 77 3.68 4.49 12.37
C ARG A 77 3.27 3.31 13.25
N SER A 78 2.44 2.46 12.69
CA SER A 78 1.82 1.32 13.38
C SER A 78 2.27 -0.02 12.82
N PHE A 79 2.77 -0.09 11.60
CA PHE A 79 3.17 -1.32 10.93
C PHE A 79 4.70 -1.55 10.96
N PHE A 80 5.53 -0.55 10.70
CA PHE A 80 6.98 -0.79 10.72
C PHE A 80 7.57 -0.76 12.14
N LEU A 81 8.64 -1.51 12.34
CA LEU A 81 9.49 -1.39 13.53
C LEU A 81 10.58 -0.33 13.28
N LYS A 82 11.09 0.25 14.37
CA LYS A 82 12.21 1.20 14.34
C LYS A 82 13.42 0.63 13.59
N SER A 83 13.71 -0.65 13.75
CA SER A 83 14.81 -1.34 13.06
C SER A 83 14.64 -1.38 11.53
N ASP A 84 13.40 -1.44 11.03
CA ASP A 84 13.14 -1.45 9.59
C ASP A 84 13.42 -0.06 9.01
N ILE A 85 12.92 0.98 9.68
CA ILE A 85 13.13 2.38 9.29
C ILE A 85 14.62 2.75 9.30
N GLU A 86 15.38 2.31 10.30
CA GLU A 86 16.81 2.54 10.36
C GLU A 86 17.57 1.88 9.19
N LYS A 87 17.17 0.67 8.78
CA LYS A 87 17.72 0.00 7.59
C LYS A 87 17.40 0.79 6.32
N PHE A 88 16.15 1.22 6.15
CA PHE A 88 15.75 1.99 4.96
C PHE A 88 16.51 3.32 4.88
N ARG A 89 16.63 4.05 6.00
CA ARG A 89 17.37 5.31 6.08
C ARG A 89 18.86 5.15 5.78
N ALA A 90 19.46 4.01 6.13
CA ALA A 90 20.86 3.73 5.79
C ALA A 90 21.12 3.64 4.28
N GLU A 91 20.08 3.38 3.48
CA GLU A 91 20.17 3.28 2.03
C GLU A 91 19.84 4.58 1.29
N ALA A 92 19.35 5.61 1.99
CA ALA A 92 18.91 6.89 1.42
C ALA A 92 19.96 7.53 0.49
N ALA A 93 21.25 7.42 0.84
CA ALA A 93 22.35 7.98 0.06
C ALA A 93 22.53 7.34 -1.33
N LYS A 94 22.05 6.11 -1.54
CA LYS A 94 22.17 5.38 -2.81
C LYS A 94 21.00 5.63 -3.75
N LEU A 95 19.84 6.03 -3.20
CA LEU A 95 18.60 6.19 -3.96
C LEU A 95 18.73 7.19 -5.13
N PRO A 96 19.44 8.33 -5.03
CA PRO A 96 19.54 9.27 -6.16
C PRO A 96 20.06 8.60 -7.43
N GLU A 97 21.13 7.81 -7.31
CA GLU A 97 21.77 7.14 -8.45
C GLU A 97 21.03 5.86 -8.87
N GLN A 98 20.28 5.22 -7.98
CA GLN A 98 19.37 4.12 -8.35
C GLN A 98 18.24 4.65 -9.24
N VAL A 99 17.51 5.67 -8.79
CA VAL A 99 16.38 6.22 -9.53
C VAL A 99 16.82 6.84 -10.87
N LYS A 100 17.98 7.51 -10.92
CA LYS A 100 18.57 7.98 -12.19
C LYS A 100 18.83 6.86 -13.19
N ARG A 101 19.18 5.65 -12.73
CA ARG A 101 19.34 4.46 -13.58
C ARG A 101 18.01 3.75 -13.84
N GLY A 102 16.91 4.24 -13.29
CA GLY A 102 15.59 3.63 -13.36
C GLY A 102 15.49 2.33 -12.57
N ASP A 103 16.29 2.20 -11.51
CA ASP A 103 16.26 1.09 -10.57
C ASP A 103 15.27 1.42 -9.45
N LEU A 104 14.17 0.68 -9.41
CA LEU A 104 13.08 0.84 -8.43
C LEU A 104 13.02 -0.33 -7.44
N GLN A 105 14.04 -1.19 -7.42
CA GLN A 105 14.05 -2.40 -6.60
C GLN A 105 13.91 -2.08 -5.11
N PHE A 106 14.55 -1.00 -4.65
CA PHE A 106 14.42 -0.54 -3.26
C PHE A 106 12.96 -0.31 -2.84
N ALA A 107 12.13 0.26 -3.72
CA ALA A 107 10.73 0.52 -3.41
C ALA A 107 9.93 -0.79 -3.27
N LEU A 108 10.21 -1.76 -4.14
CA LEU A 108 9.62 -3.10 -4.08
C LEU A 108 10.05 -3.85 -2.82
N ASP A 109 11.32 -3.75 -2.45
CA ASP A 109 11.87 -4.40 -1.25
C ASP A 109 11.21 -3.81 0.02
N VAL A 110 11.12 -2.48 0.14
CA VAL A 110 10.42 -1.82 1.25
C VAL A 110 8.95 -2.23 1.29
N TYR A 111 8.28 -2.31 0.14
CA TYR A 111 6.89 -2.73 0.08
C TYR A 111 6.70 -4.20 0.47
N SER A 112 7.62 -5.08 0.12
CA SER A 112 7.58 -6.48 0.55
C SER A 112 7.67 -6.61 2.07
N VAL A 113 8.56 -5.84 2.71
CA VAL A 113 8.65 -5.76 4.18
C VAL A 113 7.33 -5.23 4.75
N PHE A 114 6.74 -4.21 4.13
CA PHE A 114 5.44 -3.69 4.55
C PHE A 114 4.34 -4.76 4.51
N GLN A 115 4.23 -5.49 3.40
CA GLN A 115 3.26 -6.59 3.27
C GLN A 115 3.47 -7.67 4.34
N GLU A 116 4.70 -8.04 4.64
CA GLU A 116 5.01 -8.98 5.74
C GLU A 116 4.55 -8.44 7.10
N ARG A 117 4.78 -7.15 7.38
CA ARG A 117 4.35 -6.50 8.62
C ARG A 117 2.83 -6.43 8.71
N VAL A 118 2.14 -6.05 7.63
CA VAL A 118 0.66 -6.04 7.57
C VAL A 118 0.12 -7.43 7.85
N ARG A 119 0.61 -8.46 7.16
CA ARG A 119 0.18 -9.86 7.37
C ARG A 119 0.40 -10.32 8.81
N ASN A 120 1.56 -10.01 9.38
CA ASN A 120 1.86 -10.32 10.77
C ASN A 120 0.86 -9.65 11.73
N ARG A 121 0.55 -8.37 11.50
CA ARG A 121 -0.40 -7.63 12.34
C ARG A 121 -1.83 -8.11 12.19
N VAL A 122 -2.28 -8.42 10.99
CA VAL A 122 -3.63 -8.99 10.79
C VAL A 122 -3.75 -10.34 11.50
N ASN A 123 -2.74 -11.22 11.40
CA ASN A 123 -2.71 -12.47 12.16
C ASN A 123 -2.72 -12.24 13.68
N PHE A 124 -2.01 -11.22 14.17
CA PHE A 124 -2.03 -10.82 15.57
C PHE A 124 -3.43 -10.36 16.02
N VAL A 125 -4.14 -9.58 15.18
CA VAL A 125 -5.51 -9.15 15.48
C VAL A 125 -6.46 -10.34 15.55
N HIS A 126 -6.36 -11.30 14.63
CA HIS A 126 -7.13 -12.55 14.70
C HIS A 126 -6.90 -13.27 16.02
N ALA A 127 -5.64 -13.51 16.40
CA ALA A 127 -5.30 -14.18 17.66
C ALA A 127 -5.76 -13.40 18.90
N LEU A 128 -5.64 -12.07 18.88
CA LEU A 128 -6.06 -11.20 19.99
C LEU A 128 -7.57 -11.27 20.24
N LEU A 129 -8.37 -11.39 19.18
CA LEU A 129 -9.83 -11.36 19.23
C LEU A 129 -10.48 -12.74 19.41
N GLU A 130 -9.69 -13.81 19.53
CA GLU A 130 -10.17 -15.11 20.00
C GLU A 130 -10.58 -15.06 21.48
N GLU A 131 -9.94 -14.18 22.27
CA GLU A 131 -10.24 -13.94 23.68
C GLU A 131 -11.03 -12.63 23.88
N PRO A 132 -11.91 -12.55 24.90
CA PRO A 132 -12.65 -11.32 25.18
C PRO A 132 -11.70 -10.21 25.65
N VAL A 133 -11.87 -9.01 25.09
CA VAL A 133 -11.09 -7.83 25.47
C VAL A 133 -11.60 -7.27 26.80
N ASP A 134 -10.68 -7.05 27.73
CA ASP A 134 -10.97 -6.42 29.03
C ASP A 134 -11.05 -4.89 28.90
N PHE A 135 -12.23 -4.32 29.13
CA PHE A 135 -12.49 -2.88 29.10
C PHE A 135 -12.43 -2.21 30.49
N GLU A 136 -12.26 -2.96 31.57
CA GLU A 136 -12.21 -2.42 32.94
C GLU A 136 -10.84 -1.80 33.27
N VAL A 137 -9.81 -2.13 32.49
CA VAL A 137 -8.46 -1.55 32.65
C VAL A 137 -8.45 -0.10 32.12
N ASP A 138 -8.15 0.84 33.03
CA ASP A 138 -7.92 2.25 32.71
C ASP A 138 -6.59 2.43 31.94
N GLU A 139 -6.71 2.67 30.64
CA GLU A 139 -5.58 2.91 29.74
C GLU A 139 -5.95 3.92 28.65
N THR A 140 -4.93 4.51 28.02
CA THR A 140 -5.12 5.55 26.99
C THR A 140 -4.49 5.14 25.67
N TYR A 141 -5.18 5.43 24.57
CA TYR A 141 -4.69 5.25 23.20
C TYR A 141 -4.49 6.61 22.53
N PHE A 142 -3.27 6.87 22.08
CA PHE A 142 -2.94 8.09 21.35
C PHE A 142 -3.15 7.87 19.85
N TRP A 143 -4.26 8.40 19.32
CA TRP A 143 -4.67 8.18 17.92
C TRP A 143 -3.89 9.01 16.90
N LYS A 144 -3.39 10.21 17.25
CA LYS A 144 -2.65 11.09 16.33
C LYS A 144 -1.19 10.70 16.15
N ARG A 145 -0.92 9.59 15.47
CA ARG A 145 0.43 8.97 15.48
C ARG A 145 1.39 9.40 14.37
N LYS A 146 1.05 10.38 13.53
CA LYS A 146 1.91 10.88 12.43
C LYS A 146 3.35 11.16 12.86
N TYR A 147 3.54 11.70 14.07
CA TYR A 147 4.86 12.05 14.61
C TYR A 147 5.27 11.19 15.81
N ALA A 148 4.55 10.10 16.10
CA ALA A 148 4.89 9.20 17.19
C ALA A 148 6.19 8.44 16.90
N ASP A 149 6.83 7.92 17.93
CA ASP A 149 7.98 7.05 17.73
C ASP A 149 7.54 5.71 17.14
N TRP A 150 8.39 5.17 16.27
CA TRP A 150 8.24 3.81 15.75
C TRP A 150 8.44 2.80 16.89
N PRO A 151 7.65 1.72 16.96
CA PRO A 151 7.83 0.68 17.96
C PRO A 151 9.25 0.13 17.95
N GLU A 152 9.89 0.05 19.13
CA GLU A 152 11.29 -0.36 19.24
C GLU A 152 11.48 -1.87 19.05
N ASP A 153 10.52 -2.66 19.54
CA ASP A 153 10.54 -4.11 19.51
C ASP A 153 9.12 -4.68 19.36
N GLU A 154 9.03 -6.01 19.28
CA GLU A 154 7.77 -6.74 19.11
C GLU A 154 6.83 -6.54 20.30
N ALA A 155 7.33 -6.42 21.53
CA ALA A 155 6.47 -6.21 22.70
C ALA A 155 5.82 -4.82 22.70
N ALA A 156 6.57 -3.78 22.35
CA ALA A 156 6.03 -2.43 22.16
C ALA A 156 5.04 -2.38 20.98
N TRP A 157 5.28 -3.19 19.96
CA TRP A 157 4.42 -3.30 18.79
C TRP A 157 3.09 -3.99 19.12
N ASP A 158 3.14 -5.10 19.87
CA ASP A 158 1.96 -5.83 20.34
C ASP A 158 1.11 -4.98 21.30
N ASP A 159 1.74 -4.24 22.23
CA ASP A 159 1.05 -3.32 23.13
C ASP A 159 0.31 -2.21 22.37
N LEU A 160 0.97 -1.64 21.34
CA LEU A 160 0.37 -0.64 20.47
C LEU A 160 -0.89 -1.19 19.79
N TRP A 161 -0.78 -2.36 19.17
CA TRP A 161 -1.88 -2.98 18.43
C TRP A 161 -3.01 -3.40 19.38
N ARG A 162 -2.71 -3.95 20.56
CA ARG A 162 -3.73 -4.25 21.57
C ARG A 162 -4.58 -3.02 21.89
N LYS A 163 -3.93 -1.88 22.17
CA LYS A 163 -4.61 -0.61 22.48
C LYS A 163 -5.39 -0.07 21.29
N LYS A 164 -4.83 -0.15 20.07
CA LYS A 164 -5.50 0.27 18.83
C LYS A 164 -6.79 -0.53 18.62
N ILE A 165 -6.72 -1.85 18.72
CA ILE A 165 -7.88 -2.76 18.53
C ILE A 165 -8.91 -2.57 19.64
N LYS A 166 -8.49 -2.48 20.91
CA LYS A 166 -9.40 -2.17 22.02
C LYS A 166 -10.13 -0.85 21.79
N ASN A 167 -9.43 0.20 21.37
CA ASN A 167 -10.06 1.49 21.05
C ASN A 167 -11.04 1.37 19.88
N GLN A 168 -10.69 0.62 18.82
CA GLN A 168 -11.58 0.42 17.67
C GLN A 168 -12.84 -0.37 18.06
N LEU A 169 -12.71 -1.43 18.87
CA LEU A 169 -13.86 -2.16 19.39
C LEU A 169 -14.74 -1.30 20.29
N LEU A 170 -14.14 -0.46 21.14
CA LEU A 170 -14.89 0.46 21.98
C LEU A 170 -15.73 1.42 21.14
N VAL A 171 -15.18 1.96 20.05
CA VAL A 171 -15.93 2.82 19.12
C VAL A 171 -17.12 2.05 18.51
N GLN A 172 -16.90 0.82 18.03
CA GLN A 172 -17.97 -0.02 17.45
C GLN A 172 -19.06 -0.39 18.46
N LEU A 173 -18.68 -0.68 19.71
CA LEU A 173 -19.62 -0.95 20.79
C LEU A 173 -20.45 0.29 21.14
N VAL A 174 -19.79 1.44 21.31
CA VAL A 174 -20.47 2.71 21.59
C VAL A 174 -21.40 3.11 20.46
N GLU A 175 -20.99 2.93 19.20
CA GLU A 175 -21.84 3.21 18.04
C GLU A 175 -23.06 2.30 18.01
N LYS A 176 -22.92 1.02 18.35
CA LYS A 176 -24.06 0.10 18.44
C LYS A 176 -25.03 0.45 19.56
N GLU A 177 -24.53 0.85 20.73
CA GLU A 177 -25.36 1.22 21.88
C GLU A 177 -26.03 2.60 21.68
N LEU A 178 -25.35 3.57 21.04
CA LEU A 178 -25.90 4.89 20.76
C LEU A 178 -26.76 4.92 19.49
N GLY A 179 -26.47 4.09 18.49
CA GLY A 179 -27.24 3.97 17.26
C GLY A 179 -28.68 3.48 17.47
N ASP A 180 -28.96 2.85 18.61
CA ASP A 180 -30.31 2.49 19.04
C ASP A 180 -31.06 3.68 19.72
N ASP A 181 -30.35 4.75 20.12
CA ASP A 181 -30.88 5.89 20.89
C ASP A 181 -30.73 7.26 20.21
N THR A 182 -30.03 7.38 19.07
CA THR A 182 -29.84 8.67 18.37
C THR A 182 -30.22 8.65 16.89
N ASP A 183 -31.49 8.96 16.61
CA ASP A 183 -31.94 9.66 15.39
C ASP A 183 -31.42 11.12 15.29
N VAL A 184 -30.35 11.48 16.03
CA VAL A 184 -29.95 12.87 16.25
C VAL A 184 -28.44 13.03 16.18
N ALA A 185 -27.87 12.94 14.98
CA ALA A 185 -26.77 13.80 14.51
C ALA A 185 -26.28 13.45 13.08
N SER A 186 -27.16 13.04 12.17
CA SER A 186 -26.90 13.27 10.74
C SER A 186 -27.13 14.76 10.50
N GLN A 187 -26.06 15.55 10.35
CA GLN A 187 -26.25 16.87 9.75
C GLN A 187 -26.88 16.68 8.37
N PRO A 188 -27.94 17.41 8.01
CA PRO A 188 -28.52 17.33 6.68
C PRO A 188 -27.54 17.97 5.70
N THR A 189 -26.64 17.18 5.15
CA THR A 189 -26.06 17.48 3.84
C THR A 189 -27.20 17.30 2.85
N GLY A 190 -27.61 18.41 2.23
CA GLY A 190 -28.89 18.52 1.53
C GLY A 190 -29.12 17.50 0.42
N ASP A 191 -30.41 17.15 0.24
CA ASP A 191 -31.01 16.50 -0.93
C ASP A 191 -30.12 15.48 -1.66
N GLU A 192 -29.56 14.52 -0.93
CA GLU A 192 -29.06 13.27 -1.50
C GLU A 192 -30.03 12.16 -1.09
N ASP A 193 -30.55 11.41 -2.08
CA ASP A 193 -31.52 10.33 -1.91
C ASP A 193 -31.22 9.45 -0.69
N GLU A 194 -32.09 9.49 0.32
CA GLU A 194 -31.97 8.85 1.65
C GLU A 194 -31.98 7.30 1.62
N ASP A 195 -32.06 6.66 0.45
CA ASP A 195 -32.58 5.29 0.35
C ASP A 195 -31.60 4.22 -0.19
N GLN A 196 -30.29 4.46 -0.32
CA GLN A 196 -29.37 3.44 -0.84
C GLN A 196 -28.14 3.21 0.03
N LYS A 197 -28.32 2.44 1.12
CA LYS A 197 -27.18 1.76 1.77
C LYS A 197 -26.55 0.78 0.79
N THR A 198 -25.22 0.75 0.71
CA THR A 198 -24.51 -0.23 -0.14
C THR A 198 -24.63 -1.63 0.44
N HIS A 199 -24.50 -2.67 -0.39
CA HIS A 199 -24.55 -4.06 0.08
C HIS A 199 -23.53 -4.33 1.20
N SER A 200 -22.30 -3.83 1.03
CA SER A 200 -21.22 -3.89 2.02
C SER A 200 -21.63 -3.26 3.36
N GLN A 201 -22.36 -2.14 3.36
CA GLN A 201 -22.89 -1.50 4.58
C GLN A 201 -23.94 -2.40 5.26
N MET A 202 -24.88 -2.95 4.49
CA MET A 202 -25.91 -3.85 5.03
C MET A 202 -25.31 -5.11 5.67
N VAL A 203 -24.29 -5.70 5.05
CA VAL A 203 -23.60 -6.86 5.62
C VAL A 203 -22.87 -6.46 6.90
N ASN A 204 -22.19 -5.31 6.92
CA ASN A 204 -21.43 -4.87 8.09
C ASN A 204 -22.33 -4.64 9.33
N GLU A 205 -23.51 -4.04 9.14
CA GLU A 205 -24.49 -3.82 10.22
C GLU A 205 -25.01 -5.12 10.86
N SER A 206 -24.98 -6.24 10.12
CA SER A 206 -25.45 -7.54 10.62
C SER A 206 -24.41 -8.30 11.47
N LEU A 207 -23.14 -7.92 11.38
CA LEU A 207 -22.02 -8.61 12.02
C LEU A 207 -21.81 -8.13 13.46
N SER A 208 -21.25 -8.99 14.31
CA SER A 208 -20.80 -8.57 15.64
C SER A 208 -19.65 -7.53 15.53
N PRO A 209 -19.49 -6.62 16.51
CA PRO A 209 -18.40 -5.64 16.50
C PRO A 209 -17.01 -6.26 16.27
N THR A 210 -16.76 -7.44 16.84
CA THR A 210 -15.53 -8.20 16.64
C THR A 210 -15.36 -8.66 15.20
N GLU A 211 -16.40 -9.23 14.59
CA GLU A 211 -16.38 -9.68 13.19
C GLU A 211 -16.22 -8.52 12.22
N GLN A 212 -16.84 -7.36 12.49
CA GLN A 212 -16.66 -6.15 11.68
C GLN A 212 -15.21 -5.67 11.68
N VAL A 213 -14.56 -5.67 12.85
CA VAL A 213 -13.14 -5.33 12.99
C VAL A 213 -12.27 -6.32 12.21
N LEU A 214 -12.47 -7.63 12.40
CA LEU A 214 -11.73 -8.66 11.66
C LEU A 214 -11.90 -8.52 10.14
N ARG A 215 -13.14 -8.40 9.66
CA ARG A 215 -13.45 -8.22 8.24
C ARG A 215 -12.75 -6.98 7.65
N SER A 216 -12.66 -5.90 8.42
CA SER A 216 -11.97 -4.68 8.00
C SER A 216 -10.46 -4.90 7.80
N TYR A 217 -9.82 -5.64 8.70
CA TYR A 217 -8.40 -5.97 8.60
C TYR A 217 -8.10 -7.00 7.52
N ASP A 218 -8.97 -7.98 7.32
CA ASP A 218 -8.85 -8.95 6.23
C ASP A 218 -8.96 -8.26 4.87
N ARG A 219 -9.94 -7.36 4.71
CA ARG A 219 -10.06 -6.52 3.51
C ARG A 219 -8.81 -5.67 3.30
N TYR A 220 -8.29 -5.06 4.36
CA TYR A 220 -7.08 -4.26 4.27
C TYR A 220 -5.88 -5.12 3.82
N LEU A 221 -5.72 -6.33 4.34
CA LEU A 221 -4.68 -7.26 3.92
C LEU A 221 -4.81 -7.59 2.43
N THR A 222 -6.01 -7.98 1.97
CA THR A 222 -6.26 -8.29 0.56
C THR A 222 -5.88 -7.12 -0.35
N VAL A 223 -6.32 -5.90 -0.01
CA VAL A 223 -6.00 -4.71 -0.81
C VAL A 223 -4.49 -4.44 -0.85
N MET A 224 -3.78 -4.64 0.26
CA MET A 224 -2.32 -4.45 0.29
C MET A 224 -1.56 -5.59 -0.44
N GLU A 225 -2.09 -6.80 -0.48
CA GLU A 225 -1.49 -7.92 -1.21
C GLU A 225 -1.74 -7.82 -2.72
N ASP A 226 -2.89 -7.29 -3.13
CA ASP A 226 -3.29 -7.16 -4.53
C ASP A 226 -2.63 -5.99 -5.28
N ASN A 227 -2.07 -5.01 -4.56
CA ASN A 227 -1.36 -3.90 -5.18
C ASN A 227 -0.16 -4.41 -5.99
N ASP A 228 -0.10 -3.99 -7.25
CA ASP A 228 0.92 -4.41 -8.19
C ASP A 228 2.19 -3.52 -8.15
N GLU A 229 3.17 -3.88 -8.97
CA GLU A 229 4.41 -3.12 -9.11
C GLU A 229 4.17 -1.69 -9.62
N THR A 230 3.10 -1.46 -10.40
CA THR A 230 2.69 -0.13 -10.88
C THR A 230 2.35 0.79 -9.72
N TRP A 231 1.51 0.31 -8.79
CA TRP A 231 1.09 1.07 -7.63
C TRP A 231 2.29 1.46 -6.74
N VAL A 232 3.22 0.53 -6.53
CA VAL A 232 4.44 0.78 -5.73
C VAL A 232 5.33 1.81 -6.43
N ALA A 233 5.57 1.65 -7.73
CA ALA A 233 6.37 2.56 -8.52
C ALA A 233 5.77 3.98 -8.53
N GLU A 234 4.46 4.10 -8.69
CA GLU A 234 3.77 5.37 -8.64
C GLU A 234 3.93 6.07 -7.29
N LYS A 235 3.63 5.39 -6.17
CA LYS A 235 3.85 5.96 -4.83
C LYS A 235 5.28 6.42 -4.62
N TYR A 236 6.24 5.62 -5.06
CA TYR A 236 7.66 5.92 -4.88
C TYR A 236 8.08 7.14 -5.71
N LEU A 237 7.74 7.19 -6.99
CA LEU A 237 8.05 8.32 -7.86
C LEU A 237 7.33 9.60 -7.42
N THR A 238 6.10 9.49 -6.95
CA THR A 238 5.33 10.59 -6.34
C THR A 238 6.01 11.10 -5.08
N SER A 239 6.61 10.22 -4.28
CA SER A 239 7.35 10.62 -3.07
C SER A 239 8.60 11.45 -3.40
N PHE A 240 9.28 11.14 -4.51
CA PHE A 240 10.36 11.96 -5.07
C PHE A 240 9.85 13.29 -5.61
N SER A 241 8.75 13.29 -6.37
CA SER A 241 8.13 14.52 -6.87
C SER A 241 7.77 15.47 -5.73
N ARG A 242 7.10 14.97 -4.69
CA ARG A 242 6.68 15.77 -3.52
C ARG A 242 7.83 16.27 -2.65
N ALA A 243 9.01 15.65 -2.76
CA ALA A 243 10.21 16.15 -2.09
C ALA A 243 10.72 17.47 -2.73
N PHE A 244 10.39 17.74 -4.00
CA PHE A 244 10.69 19.03 -4.63
C PHE A 244 9.70 20.12 -4.21
N ASP A 245 8.41 19.79 -4.15
CA ASP A 245 7.32 20.69 -3.78
C ASP A 245 6.01 19.88 -3.56
N PRO A 246 5.14 20.27 -2.60
CA PRO A 246 3.87 19.57 -2.32
C PRO A 246 2.87 19.51 -3.49
N HIS A 247 3.04 20.30 -4.55
CA HIS A 247 2.17 20.30 -5.73
C HIS A 247 2.78 19.63 -6.96
N THR A 248 3.91 18.95 -6.79
CA THR A 248 4.50 18.13 -7.86
C THR A 248 4.17 16.67 -7.60
N ASP A 249 3.48 16.05 -8.55
CA ASP A 249 3.08 14.64 -8.50
C ASP A 249 3.54 13.88 -9.73
N TYR A 250 3.74 12.56 -9.56
CA TYR A 250 3.83 11.61 -10.64
C TYR A 250 2.49 10.88 -10.76
N MET A 251 2.05 10.59 -11.98
CA MET A 251 0.80 9.87 -12.23
C MET A 251 1.09 8.70 -13.16
N SER A 252 0.64 7.51 -12.77
CA SER A 252 0.62 6.35 -13.68
C SER A 252 -0.42 6.55 -14.79
N PRO A 253 -0.42 5.74 -15.88
CA PRO A 253 -1.40 5.88 -16.95
C PRO A 253 -2.86 5.86 -16.45
N ASN A 254 -3.17 4.99 -15.49
CA ASN A 254 -4.52 4.90 -14.90
C ASN A 254 -4.85 6.17 -14.11
N SER A 255 -3.92 6.67 -13.29
CA SER A 255 -4.11 7.92 -12.55
C SER A 255 -4.25 9.15 -13.46
N VAL A 256 -3.58 9.16 -14.62
CA VAL A 256 -3.76 10.21 -15.63
C VAL A 256 -5.15 10.14 -16.25
N GLU A 257 -5.64 8.93 -16.56
CA GLU A 257 -7.00 8.74 -17.07
C GLU A 257 -8.04 9.25 -16.06
N ASP A 258 -7.92 8.88 -14.78
CA ASP A 258 -8.78 9.36 -13.70
C ASP A 258 -8.72 10.89 -13.54
N PHE A 259 -7.53 11.47 -13.62
CA PHE A 259 -7.37 12.92 -13.60
C PHE A 259 -8.06 13.58 -14.80
N GLU A 260 -7.91 13.02 -16.01
CA GLU A 260 -8.57 13.54 -17.21
C GLU A 260 -10.09 13.45 -17.12
N ILE A 261 -10.64 12.34 -16.60
CA ILE A 261 -12.08 12.16 -16.36
C ILE A 261 -12.59 13.27 -15.45
N ASN A 262 -11.89 13.50 -14.33
CA ASN A 262 -12.24 14.55 -13.37
C ASN A 262 -12.16 15.96 -13.99
N MET A 263 -11.21 16.22 -14.87
CA MET A 263 -11.08 17.52 -15.56
C MET A 263 -12.10 17.71 -16.69
N LYS A 264 -12.45 16.65 -17.41
CA LYS A 264 -13.42 16.69 -18.52
C LYS A 264 -14.87 16.56 -18.02
N LEU A 265 -15.07 16.14 -16.76
CA LEU A 265 -16.37 15.77 -16.19
C LEU A 265 -17.14 14.78 -17.09
N SER A 266 -16.40 13.92 -17.78
CA SER A 266 -16.98 12.91 -18.67
C SER A 266 -16.14 11.64 -18.63
N LEU A 267 -16.85 10.52 -18.57
CA LEU A 267 -16.31 9.17 -18.58
C LEU A 267 -16.91 8.42 -19.76
N VAL A 268 -16.07 7.70 -20.52
CA VAL A 268 -16.53 6.74 -21.50
C VAL A 268 -16.47 5.36 -20.84
N GLY A 269 -17.62 4.83 -20.45
CA GLY A 269 -17.70 3.54 -19.77
C GLY A 269 -19.09 2.91 -19.88
N ILE A 270 -19.31 1.84 -19.13
CA ILE A 270 -20.59 1.11 -19.13
C ILE A 270 -21.72 1.88 -18.43
N GLY A 271 -21.41 2.95 -17.69
CA GLY A 271 -22.41 3.70 -16.93
C GLY A 271 -22.90 2.96 -15.67
N ALA A 272 -22.00 2.23 -15.00
CA ALA A 272 -22.28 1.56 -13.73
C ALA A 272 -21.15 1.85 -12.73
N LEU A 273 -21.51 2.07 -11.48
CA LEU A 273 -20.59 2.17 -10.36
C LEU A 273 -20.40 0.76 -9.79
N LEU A 274 -19.14 0.31 -9.80
CA LEU A 274 -18.75 -1.02 -9.37
C LEU A 274 -18.02 -0.94 -8.04
N SER A 275 -18.20 -1.97 -7.24
CA SER A 275 -17.49 -2.18 -5.99
C SER A 275 -16.94 -3.59 -5.94
N ASN A 276 -15.81 -3.76 -5.28
CA ASN A 276 -15.21 -5.07 -5.09
C ASN A 276 -15.68 -5.62 -3.75
N GLU A 277 -16.48 -6.69 -3.79
CA GLU A 277 -16.92 -7.42 -2.60
C GLU A 277 -16.54 -8.90 -2.74
N GLU A 278 -15.69 -9.37 -1.83
CA GLU A 278 -15.21 -10.76 -1.77
C GLU A 278 -14.57 -11.27 -3.09
N GLY A 279 -13.92 -10.37 -3.84
CA GLY A 279 -13.29 -10.71 -5.12
C GLY A 279 -14.25 -10.76 -6.30
N ALA A 280 -15.53 -10.41 -6.11
CA ALA A 280 -16.50 -10.22 -7.17
C ALA A 280 -16.76 -8.72 -7.41
N ALA A 281 -16.91 -8.34 -8.68
CA ALA A 281 -17.36 -7.01 -9.05
C ALA A 281 -18.88 -6.92 -8.89
N LEU A 282 -19.33 -6.24 -7.84
CA LEU A 282 -20.74 -5.95 -7.57
C LEU A 282 -21.12 -4.63 -8.24
N VAL A 283 -22.27 -4.60 -8.90
CA VAL A 283 -22.88 -3.35 -9.37
C VAL A 283 -23.56 -2.69 -8.18
N GLU A 284 -23.00 -1.60 -7.66
CA GLU A 284 -23.63 -0.83 -6.57
C GLU A 284 -24.75 0.05 -7.09
N ARG A 285 -24.52 0.73 -8.22
CA ARG A 285 -25.50 1.66 -8.79
C ARG A 285 -25.31 1.79 -10.29
N LEU A 286 -26.42 1.88 -11.02
CA LEU A 286 -26.42 2.27 -12.43
C LEU A 286 -26.51 3.79 -12.55
N ILE A 287 -25.75 4.37 -13.49
CA ILE A 287 -25.80 5.80 -13.76
C ILE A 287 -27.03 6.09 -14.61
N PRO A 288 -27.95 6.96 -14.16
CA PRO A 288 -29.15 7.30 -14.92
C PRO A 288 -28.81 7.81 -16.33
N GLY A 289 -29.47 7.26 -17.34
CA GLY A 289 -29.22 7.52 -18.75
C GLY A 289 -27.99 6.84 -19.33
N GLY A 290 -27.26 6.04 -18.54
CA GLY A 290 -26.07 5.30 -18.95
C GLY A 290 -26.39 4.03 -19.73
N PRO A 291 -25.42 3.46 -20.49
CA PRO A 291 -25.63 2.26 -21.29
C PRO A 291 -26.14 1.04 -20.48
N ALA A 292 -25.59 0.81 -19.29
CA ALA A 292 -25.98 -0.33 -18.45
C ALA A 292 -27.42 -0.25 -17.89
N GLU A 293 -28.01 0.94 -17.79
CA GLU A 293 -29.42 1.09 -17.41
C GLU A 293 -30.36 0.76 -18.59
N GLN A 294 -29.93 1.04 -19.82
CA GLN A 294 -30.74 0.85 -21.02
C GLN A 294 -30.82 -0.63 -21.47
N ASP A 295 -29.76 -1.39 -21.20
CA ASP A 295 -29.62 -2.79 -21.59
C ASP A 295 -29.79 -3.80 -20.43
N GLY A 296 -30.19 -3.32 -19.24
CA GLY A 296 -30.35 -4.09 -17.98
C GLY A 296 -31.64 -4.88 -17.85
#